data_AF-A0A0D3H7V4-F1
#
_entry.id   AF-A0A0D3H7V4-F1
#
_cell.length_a   1.000
_cell.length_b   1.000
_cell.length_c   1.000
_cell.angle_alpha   90.00
_cell.angle_beta   90.00
_cell.angle_gamma   90.00
#
_symmetry.space_group_name_H-M   'P 1'
#
loop_
_entity.id
_entity.type
_entity.pdbx_description
1 polymer ?
#
loop_
_entity_poly.entity_id
_entity_poly.type
_entity_poly.pdbx_seq_one_letter_code
_entity_poly.pdbx_strand_id
1 'polypeptide(L)' 'MSLGAGPSGSGSGKKRFRTKFTQEQKDKMLAFAERVGWRIQKHDEAAVQQFCDEVGVKRHVLKVWMHNNKHTLGKKLP' A
#
# COMPACT_ATOMS: atom_id res chain seq x y z
N MET A 1 -12.29 1.47 48.39
CA MET A 1 -11.33 1.50 47.28
C MET A 1 -11.78 0.49 46.23
N SER A 2 -12.53 0.94 45.24
CA SER A 2 -12.78 0.14 44.03
C SER A 2 -11.54 0.15 43.17
N LEU A 3 -11.25 -0.96 42.48
CA LEU A 3 -10.83 -1.03 41.08
C LEU A 3 -10.55 -2.50 40.76
N GLY A 4 -11.55 -3.17 40.18
CA GLY A 4 -11.34 -4.41 39.45
C GLY A 4 -10.65 -4.10 38.12
N ALA A 5 -9.48 -4.68 37.90
CA ALA A 5 -8.79 -4.63 36.62
C ALA A 5 -9.03 -5.98 35.91
N GLY A 6 -9.78 -5.94 34.81
CA GLY A 6 -10.04 -7.08 33.95
C GLY A 6 -8.77 -7.61 33.25
N PRO A 7 -8.82 -8.84 32.72
CA PRO A 7 -7.65 -9.49 32.14
C PRO A 7 -7.22 -8.77 30.84
N SER A 8 -5.93 -8.40 30.77
CA SER A 8 -5.28 -7.90 29.57
C SER A 8 -5.20 -9.01 28.52
N GLY A 9 -6.23 -9.13 27.70
CA GLY A 9 -6.21 -9.88 26.45
C GLY A 9 -5.48 -9.06 25.39
N SER A 10 -4.15 -9.08 25.39
CA SER A 10 -3.36 -8.46 24.31
C SER A 10 -3.05 -9.51 23.25
N GLY A 11 -3.98 -9.58 22.29
CA GLY A 11 -4.02 -10.55 21.21
C GLY A 11 -2.71 -10.68 20.44
N SER A 12 -2.42 -11.91 20.07
CA SER A 12 -1.33 -12.33 19.19
C SER A 12 -1.33 -11.46 17.93
N GLY A 13 -0.43 -10.47 17.90
CA GLY A 13 -0.26 -9.57 16.76
C GLY A 13 -0.06 -10.40 15.50
N LYS A 14 -1.06 -10.40 14.63
CA LYS A 14 -1.02 -11.13 13.35
C LYS A 14 0.10 -10.48 12.53
N LYS A 15 1.30 -11.07 12.60
CA LYS A 15 2.49 -10.58 11.89
C LYS A 15 2.07 -10.38 10.44
N ARG A 16 2.04 -9.12 9.99
CA ARG A 16 1.68 -8.80 8.62
C ARG A 16 2.74 -9.44 7.74
N PHE A 17 2.32 -10.37 6.87
CA PHE A 17 3.23 -10.94 5.90
C PHE A 17 3.73 -9.82 5.00
N ARG A 18 5.05 -9.65 4.97
CA ARG A 18 5.68 -8.65 4.11
C ARG A 18 5.48 -9.07 2.66
N THR A 19 4.68 -8.30 1.92
CA THR A 19 4.50 -8.51 0.49
C THR A 19 5.84 -8.32 -0.22
N LYS A 20 6.22 -9.30 -1.06
CA LYS A 20 7.33 -9.19 -2.00
C LYS A 20 6.75 -9.01 -3.40
N PHE A 21 7.23 -8.02 -4.13
CA PHE A 21 6.82 -7.77 -5.51
C PHE A 21 7.87 -8.29 -6.47
N THR A 22 7.43 -8.90 -7.56
CA THR A 22 8.31 -9.20 -8.70
C THR A 22 8.78 -7.89 -9.35
N GLN A 23 9.80 -7.97 -10.21
CA GLN A 23 10.28 -6.78 -10.92
C GLN A 23 9.18 -6.21 -11.83
N GLU A 24 8.50 -7.06 -12.60
CA GLU A 24 7.37 -6.66 -13.44
C GLU A 24 6.26 -5.94 -12.65
N GLN A 25 5.91 -6.44 -11.46
CA GLN A 25 4.94 -5.77 -10.60
C GLN A 25 5.42 -4.37 -10.18
N LYS A 26 6.70 -4.22 -9.82
CA LYS A 26 7.26 -2.91 -9.46
C LYS A 26 7.24 -1.95 -10.63
N ASP A 27 7.58 -2.42 -11.83
CA ASP A 27 7.63 -1.58 -13.03
C ASP A 27 6.21 -1.09 -13.40
N LYS A 28 5.21 -1.98 -13.36
CA LYS A 28 3.80 -1.60 -13.55
C LYS A 28 3.32 -0.63 -12.46
N MET A 29 3.67 -0.88 -11.19
CA MET A 29 3.30 -0.01 -10.07
C MET A 29 3.96 1.37 -10.16
N LEU A 30 5.20 1.44 -10.65
CA LEU A 30 5.93 2.69 -10.89
C LEU A 30 5.26 3.50 -11.99
N ALA A 31 5.01 2.90 -13.15
CA ALA A 31 4.34 3.56 -14.27
C ALA A 31 2.94 4.09 -13.88
N PHE A 32 2.18 3.30 -13.12
CA PHE A 32 0.90 3.74 -12.58
C PHE A 32 1.07 4.92 -11.61
N ALA A 33 2.05 4.86 -10.71
CA ALA A 33 2.30 5.90 -9.73
C ALA A 33 2.70 7.23 -10.37
N GLU A 34 3.51 7.21 -11.42
CA GLU A 34 3.85 8.40 -12.21
C GLU A 34 2.60 9.01 -12.86
N ARG A 35 1.77 8.17 -13.50
CA ARG A 35 0.54 8.61 -14.16
C ARG A 35 -0.42 9.33 -13.21
N VAL A 36 -0.55 8.86 -11.96
CA VAL A 36 -1.43 9.46 -10.95
C VAL A 36 -0.71 10.44 -10.01
N GLY A 37 0.53 10.82 -10.32
CA GLY A 37 1.30 11.82 -9.55
C GLY A 37 1.57 11.41 -8.10
N TRP A 38 1.80 10.11 -7.85
CA TRP A 38 2.10 9.53 -6.54
C TRP A 38 1.02 9.73 -5.47
N ARG A 39 -0.19 10.12 -5.86
CA ARG A 39 -1.32 10.35 -4.96
C ARG A 39 -2.62 9.86 -5.58
N ILE A 40 -3.16 8.78 -5.01
CA ILE A 40 -4.47 8.26 -5.42
C ILE A 40 -5.58 9.20 -4.93
N GLN A 41 -6.39 9.71 -5.86
CA GLN A 41 -7.59 10.50 -5.56
C GLN A 41 -8.87 9.64 -5.64
N LYS A 42 -9.99 10.18 -5.18
CA LYS A 42 -11.28 9.46 -5.18
C LYS A 42 -11.78 9.14 -6.60
N HIS A 43 -11.50 10.00 -7.57
CA HIS A 43 -11.87 9.74 -8.97
C HIS A 43 -11.02 8.64 -9.62
N ASP A 44 -9.81 8.42 -9.11
CA ASP A 44 -8.92 7.36 -9.61
C ASP A 44 -9.33 5.97 -9.10
N GLU A 45 -10.35 5.86 -8.24
CA GLU A 45 -10.65 4.60 -7.56
C GLU A 45 -10.99 3.45 -8.52
N ALA A 46 -11.65 3.73 -9.65
CA ALA A 46 -11.94 2.73 -10.67
C ALA A 46 -10.66 2.28 -11.39
N ALA A 47 -9.82 3.23 -11.80
CA ALA A 47 -8.55 2.94 -12.46
C ALA A 47 -7.58 2.17 -11.54
N VAL A 48 -7.53 2.55 -10.26
CA VAL A 48 -6.77 1.84 -9.22
C VAL A 48 -7.28 0.42 -9.05
N GLN A 49 -8.60 0.21 -9.07
CA GLN A 49 -9.17 -1.13 -8.93
C GLN A 49 -8.72 -2.03 -10.07
N GLN A 50 -8.92 -1.56 -11.31
CA GLN A 50 -8.58 -2.31 -12.51
C GLN A 50 -7.09 -2.62 -12.58
N PHE A 51 -6.22 -1.65 -12.28
CA PHE A 51 -4.79 -1.86 -12.19
C PHE A 51 -4.42 -2.91 -11.13
N CYS A 52 -5.02 -2.82 -9.94
CA CYS A 52 -4.78 -3.76 -8.86
C CYS A 52 -5.17 -5.20 -9.23
N ASP A 53 -6.28 -5.38 -9.95
CA ASP A 53 -6.76 -6.67 -10.40
C ASP A 53 -5.86 -7.25 -11.50
N GLU A 54 -5.35 -6.42 -12.42
CA GLU A 54 -4.40 -6.84 -13.46
C GLU A 54 -3.04 -7.26 -12.88
N VAL A 55 -2.50 -6.50 -11.94
CA VAL A 55 -1.14 -6.72 -11.38
C VAL A 55 -1.16 -7.74 -10.23
N GLY A 56 -2.33 -8.08 -9.71
CA GLY A 56 -2.51 -8.99 -8.57
C GLY A 56 -2.06 -8.36 -7.24
N VAL A 57 -2.26 -7.05 -7.07
CA VAL A 57 -1.85 -6.31 -5.88
C VAL A 57 -3.07 -5.68 -5.23
N LYS A 58 -3.22 -5.83 -3.91
CA LYS A 58 -4.32 -5.17 -3.18
C LYS A 58 -4.18 -3.66 -3.21
N ARG A 59 -5.30 -2.93 -3.36
CA ARG A 59 -5.36 -1.46 -3.29
C ARG A 59 -4.60 -0.87 -2.11
N HIS A 60 -4.82 -1.39 -0.91
CA HIS A 60 -4.13 -0.91 0.29
C HIS A 60 -2.61 -1.07 0.19
N VAL A 61 -2.16 -2.17 -0.39
CA VAL A 61 -0.74 -2.48 -0.58
C VAL A 61 -0.11 -1.52 -1.60
N LEU A 62 -0.79 -1.26 -2.72
CA LEU A 62 -0.36 -0.26 -3.71
C LEU A 62 -0.25 1.13 -3.08
N LYS A 63 -1.27 1.55 -2.31
CA LYS A 63 -1.28 2.86 -1.63
C LYS A 63 -0.10 3.02 -0.68
N VAL A 64 0.19 2.01 0.14
CA VAL A 64 1.34 2.02 1.07
C VAL A 64 2.66 2.01 0.29
N TRP A 65 2.75 1.21 -0.78
CA TRP A 65 3.94 1.17 -1.64
C TRP A 65 4.22 2.54 -2.26
N MET A 66 3.22 3.20 -2.85
CA MET A 66 3.37 4.54 -3.43
C MET A 66 3.81 5.55 -2.36
N HIS A 67 3.20 5.53 -1.17
CA HIS A 67 3.58 6.41 -0.08
C HIS A 67 5.05 6.23 0.33
N ASN A 68 5.50 4.99 0.44
CA ASN A 68 6.88 4.68 0.83
C ASN A 68 7.88 5.08 -0.27
N ASN A 69 7.53 4.89 -1.54
CA ASN A 69 8.46 5.05 -2.65
C ASN A 69 8.45 6.47 -3.27
N LYS A 70 7.44 7.30 -3.01
CA LYS A 70 7.29 8.61 -3.68
C LYS A 70 8.50 9.54 -3.57
N HIS A 71 9.25 9.47 -2.46
CA HIS A 71 10.42 10.33 -2.25
C HIS A 71 11.70 9.74 -2.87
N THR A 72 11.72 8.42 -3.11
CA THR A 72 12.90 7.71 -3.60
C THR A 72 12.83 7.48 -5.10
N LEU A 73 11.67 7.09 -5.63
CA LEU A 73 11.43 6.82 -7.05
C LEU A 73 10.84 8.05 -7.74
N GLY A 74 9.87 8.73 -7.11
CA GLY A 74 9.20 9.89 -7.70
C GLY A 74 10.06 11.15 -7.87
N LYS A 75 11.24 11.21 -7.24
CA LYS A 75 12.23 12.29 -7.44
C LYS A 75 13.40 11.90 -8.33
N LYS A 76 13.49 10.63 -8.73
CA LYS A 76 14.66 10.07 -9.43
C LYS A 76 14.51 10.09 -10.95
N LEU A 77 13.36 10.52 -11.45
CA LEU A 77 13.11 10.73 -12.86
C LEU A 77 13.34 12.22 -13.15
N PRO A 78 14.30 12.56 -14.03
CA PRO A 78 14.52 13.93 -14.47
C PRO A 78 13.31 14.48 -15.24
#